data_AF-A0A4V2XDW6-F1
#
_entry.id   AF-A0A4V2XDW6-F1
#
_cell.length_a   1.000
_cell.length_b   1.000
_cell.length_c   1.000
_cell.angle_alpha   90.00
_cell.angle_beta   90.00
_cell.angle_gamma   90.00
#
_symmetry.space_group_name_H-M   'P 1'
#
loop_
_entity.id
_entity.type
_entity.pdbx_description
1 polymer ?
#
loop_
_entity_poly.entity_id
_entity_poly.type
_entity_poly.pdbx_seq_one_letter_code
_entity_poly.pdbx_strand_id
1 'polypeptide(L)'
;MGPLDAHAGRVAGGATVEFRPSGSSMVPLIRSRQRVVVAPVDPSKVEVGDIVLARVAGTVYLHLVSAVDAAKKRVQISNNRGRINGWTSHDRVFGICVAVDGVARAGAAAKTRTATA
;
A
#
# COMPACT_ATOMS: atom_id res chain seq x y z
N MET A 1 -16.92 -6.59 -5.14
CA MET A 1 -15.96 -5.47 -5.27
C MET A 1 -15.90 -4.75 -3.93
N GLY A 2 -14.79 -4.86 -3.22
CA GLY A 2 -14.48 -4.05 -2.05
C GLY A 2 -14.09 -2.62 -2.41
N PRO A 3 -14.07 -1.70 -1.42
CA PRO A 3 -13.98 -0.26 -1.64
C PRO A 3 -12.67 0.21 -2.29
N LEU A 4 -11.60 -0.58 -2.18
CA LEU A 4 -10.28 -0.25 -2.74
C LEU A 4 -9.94 -1.02 -4.02
N ASP A 5 -10.79 -1.95 -4.48
CA ASP A 5 -10.50 -2.78 -5.66
C ASP A 5 -10.32 -1.93 -6.93
N ALA A 6 -11.15 -0.90 -7.13
CA ALA A 6 -11.05 -0.01 -8.28
C ALA A 6 -9.72 0.78 -8.28
N HIS A 7 -9.28 1.23 -7.10
CA HIS A 7 -7.99 1.91 -6.96
C HIS A 7 -6.83 0.94 -7.20
N ALA A 8 -6.90 -0.28 -6.66
CA ALA A 8 -5.88 -1.31 -6.88
C ALA A 8 -5.76 -1.68 -8.36
N GLY A 9 -6.87 -1.83 -9.08
CA GLY A 9 -6.85 -2.09 -10.53
C GLY A 9 -6.15 -0.99 -11.31
N ARG A 10 -6.44 0.29 -11.00
CA ARG A 10 -5.79 1.44 -11.64
C ARG A 10 -4.29 1.49 -11.35
N VAL A 11 -3.89 1.26 -10.10
CA VAL A 11 -2.48 1.26 -9.70
C VAL A 11 -1.71 0.06 -10.27
N ALA A 12 -2.34 -1.12 -10.33
CA ALA A 12 -1.81 -2.27 -11.03
C ALA A 12 -1.62 -2.00 -12.54
N GLY A 13 -2.52 -1.21 -13.14
CA GLY A 13 -2.40 -0.70 -14.51
C GLY A 13 -1.38 0.43 -14.71
N GLY A 14 -0.62 0.81 -13.68
CA GLY A 14 0.43 1.82 -13.78
C GLY A 14 0.01 3.26 -13.45
N ALA A 15 -1.26 3.50 -13.07
CA ALA A 15 -1.71 4.83 -12.71
C ALA A 15 -1.36 5.18 -11.25
N THR A 16 -0.84 6.38 -11.02
CA THR A 16 -0.86 6.99 -9.68
C THR A 16 -2.27 7.47 -9.38
N VAL A 17 -2.81 7.14 -8.21
CA VAL A 17 -4.17 7.48 -7.82
C VAL A 17 -4.19 8.28 -6.52
N GLU A 18 -5.14 9.20 -6.44
CA GLU A 18 -5.44 9.93 -5.22
C GLU A 18 -6.85 9.55 -4.75
N PHE A 19 -7.00 9.29 -3.44
CA PHE A 19 -8.30 9.01 -2.85
C PHE A 19 -8.33 9.31 -1.34
N ARG A 20 -9.51 9.14 -0.72
CA ARG A 20 -9.77 9.41 0.70
C ARG A 20 -10.29 8.13 1.39
N PRO A 21 -9.39 7.25 1.89
CA PRO A 21 -9.81 6.02 2.58
C PRO A 21 -10.66 6.32 3.80
N SER A 22 -11.57 5.41 4.14
CA SER A 22 -12.39 5.50 5.35
C SER A 22 -11.95 4.48 6.39
N GLY A 23 -12.32 4.74 7.65
CA GLY A 23 -12.04 3.86 8.78
C GLY A 23 -10.90 4.35 9.66
N SER A 24 -10.56 3.53 10.66
CA SER A 24 -9.68 3.92 11.77
C SER A 24 -8.44 3.04 11.92
N SER A 25 -8.28 2.07 11.02
CA SER A 25 -7.23 1.04 11.07
C SER A 25 -5.80 1.60 10.93
N MET A 26 -5.64 2.77 10.32
CA MET A 26 -4.34 3.40 10.07
C MET A 26 -4.09 4.64 10.93
N VAL A 27 -4.95 4.96 11.88
CA VAL A 27 -4.76 6.11 12.78
C VAL A 27 -3.55 5.86 13.71
N PRO A 28 -2.67 6.86 13.96
CA PRO A 28 -2.71 8.24 13.47
C PRO A 28 -2.03 8.51 12.12
N LEU A 29 -1.41 7.51 11.48
CA LEU A 29 -0.69 7.67 10.22
C LEU A 29 -1.58 8.15 9.06
N ILE A 30 -2.78 7.58 8.96
CA ILE A 30 -3.83 7.99 8.03
C ILE A 30 -5.15 8.01 8.78
N ARG A 31 -5.73 9.20 8.94
CA ARG A 31 -7.06 9.39 9.53
C ARG A 31 -8.15 9.16 8.48
N SER A 32 -9.36 8.85 8.96
CA SER A 32 -10.52 8.69 8.08
C SER A 32 -10.68 9.93 7.19
N ARG A 33 -10.87 9.70 5.89
CA ARG A 33 -11.05 10.72 4.85
C ARG A 33 -9.84 11.64 4.59
N GLN A 34 -8.67 11.38 5.20
CA GLN A 34 -7.44 12.05 4.78
C GLN A 34 -7.09 11.69 3.34
N ARG A 35 -6.55 12.66 2.61
CA ARG A 35 -6.11 12.48 1.22
C ARG A 35 -4.85 11.62 1.20
N VAL A 36 -4.82 10.59 0.38
CA VAL A 36 -3.63 9.76 0.16
C VAL A 36 -3.33 9.67 -1.32
N VAL A 37 -2.04 9.64 -1.65
CA VAL A 37 -1.54 9.42 -3.01
C VAL A 37 -0.84 8.06 -3.02
N VAL A 38 -1.27 7.18 -3.90
CA VAL A 38 -0.72 5.84 -4.07
C VAL A 38 -0.19 5.69 -5.50
N ALA A 39 1.08 5.35 -5.61
CA ALA A 39 1.75 5.10 -6.87
C ALA A 39 2.04 3.61 -7.06
N PRO A 40 2.17 3.12 -8.29
CA PRO A 40 2.61 1.75 -8.56
C PRO A 40 3.97 1.50 -7.90
N VAL A 41 4.12 0.37 -7.21
CA VAL A 41 5.35 0.05 -6.46
C VAL A 41 6.14 -1.06 -7.15
N ASP A 42 7.46 -1.02 -7.04
CA ASP A 42 8.31 -2.18 -7.20
C ASP A 42 8.35 -2.96 -5.88
N PRO A 43 7.66 -4.11 -5.79
CA PRO A 43 7.54 -4.84 -4.53
C PRO A 43 8.87 -5.41 -4.03
N SER A 44 9.90 -5.49 -4.86
CA SER A 44 11.24 -5.91 -4.42
C SER A 44 11.96 -4.87 -3.57
N LYS A 45 11.53 -3.61 -3.63
CA LYS A 45 12.11 -2.48 -2.87
C LYS A 45 11.33 -2.12 -1.61
N VAL A 46 10.25 -2.85 -1.34
CA VAL A 46 9.39 -2.61 -0.18
C VAL A 46 10.11 -3.06 1.08
N GLU A 47 10.03 -2.23 2.12
CA GLU A 47 10.63 -2.50 3.43
C GLU A 47 9.61 -2.35 4.57
N VAL A 48 10.00 -2.80 5.77
CA VAL A 48 9.17 -2.65 6.96
C VAL A 48 8.92 -1.17 7.24
N GLY A 49 7.66 -0.82 7.51
CA GLY A 49 7.22 0.56 7.75
C GLY A 49 6.65 1.28 6.52
N ASP A 50 6.79 0.72 5.32
CA ASP A 50 6.08 1.22 4.14
C ASP A 50 4.57 1.03 4.28
N ILE A 51 3.79 1.95 3.71
CA ILE A 51 2.34 1.80 3.61
C ILE A 51 2.02 1.36 2.19
N VAL A 52 1.45 0.17 2.02
CA VAL A 52 1.20 -0.43 0.71
C VAL A 52 -0.28 -0.68 0.47
N LEU A 53 -0.67 -0.57 -0.80
CA LEU A 53 -1.97 -1.02 -1.31
C LEU A 53 -1.83 -2.47 -1.77
N ALA A 54 -2.35 -3.42 -0.99
CA ALA A 54 -2.12 -4.84 -1.23
C ALA A 54 -3.36 -5.70 -0.95
N ARG A 55 -3.48 -6.85 -1.63
CA ARG A 55 -4.56 -7.83 -1.40
C ARG A 55 -4.11 -8.92 -0.44
N VAL A 56 -4.84 -9.12 0.66
CA VAL A 56 -4.66 -10.24 1.60
C VAL A 56 -6.00 -10.94 1.78
N ALA A 57 -6.02 -12.26 1.65
CA ALA A 57 -7.23 -13.09 1.81
C ALA A 57 -8.47 -12.51 1.08
N GLY A 58 -8.28 -12.11 -0.18
CA GLY A 58 -9.36 -11.56 -1.03
C GLY A 58 -9.67 -10.08 -0.82
N THR A 59 -9.21 -9.44 0.26
CA THR A 59 -9.51 -8.03 0.57
C THR A 59 -8.31 -7.13 0.25
N VAL A 60 -8.55 -5.99 -0.39
CA VAL A 60 -7.54 -4.95 -0.63
C VAL A 60 -7.46 -4.01 0.57
N TYR A 61 -6.25 -3.80 1.07
CA TYR A 61 -5.93 -2.94 2.20
C TYR A 61 -4.92 -1.86 1.82
N LEU A 62 -4.98 -0.72 2.50
CA LEU A 62 -3.92 0.29 2.53
C LEU A 62 -3.30 0.26 3.93
N HIS A 63 -2.27 -0.57 4.13
CA HIS A 63 -1.76 -0.95 5.46
C HIS A 63 -0.23 -0.94 5.54
N LEU A 64 0.32 -1.02 6.74
CA LEU A 64 1.77 -1.05 6.98
C LEU A 64 2.34 -2.40 6.61
N VAL A 65 3.55 -2.40 6.06
CA VAL A 65 4.38 -3.60 5.96
C VAL A 65 5.01 -3.83 7.32
N SER A 66 4.68 -4.96 7.96
CA SER A 66 5.21 -5.35 9.28
C SER A 66 6.39 -6.32 9.19
N ALA A 67 6.52 -7.03 8.07
CA ALA A 67 7.65 -7.93 7.81
C ALA A 67 7.85 -8.14 6.30
N VAL A 68 9.07 -8.47 5.90
CA VAL A 68 9.44 -8.80 4.51
C VAL A 68 10.14 -10.15 4.48
N ASP A 69 9.78 -10.99 3.53
CA ASP A 69 10.40 -12.29 3.25
C ASP A 69 10.81 -12.30 1.78
N ALA A 70 12.01 -11.76 1.52
CA ALA A 70 12.55 -11.58 0.18
C ALA A 70 12.80 -12.93 -0.52
N ALA A 71 13.21 -13.95 0.24
CA ALA A 71 13.43 -15.30 -0.28
C ALA A 71 12.14 -15.90 -0.86
N LYS A 72 11.00 -15.68 -0.21
CA LYS A 72 9.67 -16.13 -0.69
C LYS A 72 8.89 -15.06 -1.45
N LYS A 73 9.49 -13.91 -1.76
CA LYS A 73 8.89 -12.78 -2.48
C LYS A 73 7.51 -12.40 -1.93
N ARG A 74 7.42 -12.22 -0.61
CA ARG A 74 6.17 -11.90 0.08
C ARG A 74 6.41 -10.91 1.21
N VAL A 75 5.37 -10.17 1.55
CA VAL A 75 5.34 -9.20 2.64
C VAL A 75 4.20 -9.53 3.60
N GLN A 76 4.38 -9.21 4.87
CA GLN A 76 3.32 -9.22 5.86
C GLN A 76 2.81 -7.80 6.03
N ILE A 77 1.48 -7.64 6.06
CA ILE A 77 0.89 -6.35 6.38
C ILE A 77 0.12 -6.37 7.70
N SER A 78 0.10 -5.23 8.37
CA SER A 78 -0.62 -4.99 9.61
C SER A 78 -1.33 -3.65 9.57
N ASN A 79 -2.40 -3.54 10.35
CA ASN A 79 -2.96 -2.24 10.64
C ASN A 79 -2.06 -1.47 11.62
N ASN A 80 -2.28 -0.16 11.75
CA ASN A 80 -1.55 0.67 12.71
C ASN A 80 -2.14 0.59 14.14
N ARG A 81 -2.66 -0.58 14.53
CA ARG A 81 -3.25 -0.87 15.85
C ARG A 81 -2.77 -2.21 16.43
N GLY A 82 -1.76 -2.82 15.83
CA GLY A 82 -1.19 -4.09 16.32
C GLY A 82 -1.87 -5.36 15.80
N ARG A 83 -2.85 -5.26 14.88
CA ARG A 83 -3.43 -6.44 14.21
C ARG A 83 -2.64 -6.75 12.96
N ILE A 84 -2.12 -7.97 12.88
CA ILE A 84 -1.58 -8.55 11.64
C ILE A 84 -2.74 -8.97 10.75
N ASN A 85 -2.73 -8.52 9.49
CA ASN A 85 -3.76 -8.89 8.51
C ASN A 85 -3.38 -10.17 7.76
N GLY A 86 -2.09 -10.40 7.54
CA GLY A 86 -1.57 -11.62 6.93
C GLY A 86 -0.43 -11.37 5.97
N TRP A 87 0.06 -12.46 5.37
CA TRP A 87 1.08 -12.45 4.33
C TRP A 87 0.45 -12.35 2.95
N THR A 88 1.14 -11.68 2.03
CA THR A 88 0.81 -11.64 0.63
C THR A 88 2.05 -11.58 -0.24
N SER A 89 1.99 -12.22 -1.40
CA SER A 89 3.07 -12.26 -2.37
C SER A 89 3.23 -10.91 -3.11
N HIS A 90 4.41 -10.68 -3.67
CA HIS A 90 4.75 -9.42 -4.36
C HIS A 90 3.79 -9.05 -5.50
N ASP A 91 3.22 -10.03 -6.22
CA ASP A 91 2.20 -9.83 -7.28
C ASP A 91 0.90 -9.20 -6.76
N ARG A 92 0.64 -9.30 -5.46
CA ARG A 92 -0.55 -8.77 -4.79
C ARG A 92 -0.28 -7.46 -4.06
N VAL A 93 0.92 -6.90 -4.20
CA VAL A 93 1.29 -5.56 -3.72
C VAL A 93 1.25 -4.63 -4.92
N PHE A 94 0.19 -3.83 -5.01
CA PHE A 94 -0.09 -3.04 -6.22
C PHE A 94 0.62 -1.69 -6.19
N GLY A 95 0.65 -1.04 -5.03
CA GLY A 95 1.22 0.30 -4.89
C GLY A 95 1.72 0.64 -3.50
N ILE A 96 2.36 1.79 -3.41
CA ILE A 96 2.91 2.38 -2.19
C ILE A 96 2.33 3.77 -1.98
N CYS A 97 1.98 4.09 -0.74
CA CYS A 97 1.55 5.42 -0.35
C CYS A 97 2.75 6.37 -0.36
N VAL A 98 2.74 7.31 -1.30
CA VAL A 98 3.83 8.29 -1.49
C VAL A 98 3.56 9.60 -0.78
N ALA A 99 2.29 9.92 -0.47
CA ALA A 99 1.94 11.12 0.29
C ALA A 99 0.63 10.96 1.07
N VAL A 100 0.55 11.62 2.22
CA VAL A 100 -0.66 11.76 3.03
C VAL A 100 -0.88 13.24 3.29
N ASP A 101 -2.02 13.75 2.84
CA ASP A 101 -2.43 15.15 2.96
C ASP A 101 -1.40 16.17 2.44
N GLY A 102 -0.73 15.81 1.35
CA GLY A 102 0.33 16.62 0.74
C GLY A 102 1.71 16.43 1.38
N VAL A 103 1.83 15.72 2.50
CA VAL A 103 3.12 15.39 3.12
C VAL A 103 3.67 14.10 2.51
N ALA A 104 4.85 14.19 1.90
CA ALA A 104 5.53 13.04 1.31
C ALA A 104 5.91 11.99 2.37
N ARG A 105 5.81 10.71 2.01
CA ARG A 105 6.33 9.60 2.80
C ARG A 105 7.80 9.39 2.45
N ALA A 106 8.66 9.47 3.47
CA ALA A 106 10.10 9.29 3.30
C ALA A 106 10.42 7.97 2.57
N GLY A 107 11.31 8.02 1.58
CA GLY A 107 11.75 6.85 0.81
C GLY A 107 10.73 6.24 -0.15
N ALA A 108 9.43 6.55 -0.06
CA ALA A 108 8.39 5.88 -0.84
C ALA A 108 8.50 6.15 -2.35
N ALA A 109 8.89 7.36 -2.75
CA ALA A 109 9.04 7.73 -4.15
C ALA A 109 10.14 6.92 -4.88
N ALA A 110 11.24 6.56 -4.19
CA ALA A 110 12.31 5.77 -4.78
C ALA A 110 11.92 4.31 -5.07
N LYS A 111 10.79 3.87 -4.50
CA LYS A 111 10.26 2.51 -4.60
C LYS A 111 9.16 2.39 -5.64
N THR A 112 8.75 3.50 -6.27
CA THR A 112 7.74 3.44 -7.33
C THR A 112 8.31 2.78 -8.58
N ARG A 113 7.52 1.94 -9.24
CA ARG A 113 7.88 1.44 -10.58
C ARG A 113 7.46 2.47 -11.62
N THR A 114 8.37 2.82 -12.52
CA THR A 114 8.03 3.64 -13.70
C THR A 114 7.08 2.85 -14.58
N ALA A 115 6.00 3.48 -15.04
CA ALA A 115 5.16 2.86 -16.07
C ALA A 115 6.04 2.60 -17.30
N THR A 116 6.12 1.34 -17.72
CA THR A 116 6.69 1.02 -19.03
C THR A 116 5.77 1.67 -20.07
N ALA A 117 6.34 2.56 -20.88
CA ALA A 117 5.65 3.24 -21.97
C ALA A 117 5.11 2.24 -23.01
#